data_AF-A0A2G5SJV6-F1
#
_entry.id   AF-A0A2G5SJV6-F1
#
_cell.length_a   1.000
_cell.length_b   1.000
_cell.length_c   1.000
_cell.angle_alpha   90.00
_cell.angle_beta   90.00
_cell.angle_gamma   90.00
#
_symmetry.space_group_name_H-M   'P 1'
#
loop_
_entity.id
_entity.type
_entity.pdbx_description
1 polymer ?
#
loop_
_entity_poly.entity_id
_entity_poly.type
_entity_poly.pdbx_seq_one_letter_code
_entity_poly.pdbx_strand_id
1 'polypeptide(L)'
;MIKRCVTYEGELLPFHQFDMDVGYDQGLDRVFVIWPITICHEIDERSPLWEIGAEDLKSAKFEIIAILEGVVESVGSTTQARTSYLPSEILWGHRLENSVAPQRQRDGKTRKSEPGSHERLERKMKTWEVAPSEPKAGEKRIAGDVAVQKIEAKHL
;
A
#
# COMPACT_ATOMS: atom_id res chain seq x y z
N MET A 1 4.91 9.34 -7.29
CA MET A 1 3.64 9.96 -7.72
C MET A 1 3.82 10.71 -9.04
N ILE A 2 2.92 10.54 -10.00
CA ILE A 2 2.88 11.31 -11.25
C ILE A 2 1.80 12.38 -11.13
N LYS A 3 2.15 13.65 -11.37
CA LYS A 3 1.21 14.78 -11.34
C LYS A 3 1.66 15.89 -12.28
N ARG A 4 0.69 16.62 -12.84
CA ARG A 4 0.95 17.84 -13.61
C ARG A 4 1.48 18.94 -12.70
N CYS A 5 2.59 19.57 -13.05
CA CYS A 5 3.09 20.77 -12.38
C CYS A 5 3.57 21.82 -13.38
N VAL A 6 3.78 23.04 -12.90
CA VAL A 6 4.36 24.15 -13.66
C VAL A 6 5.61 24.58 -12.91
N THR A 7 6.74 24.71 -13.60
CA THR A 7 8.01 25.15 -12.99
C THR A 7 7.97 26.64 -12.68
N TYR A 8 8.97 27.13 -11.94
CA TYR A 8 9.10 28.56 -11.62
C TYR A 8 9.28 29.41 -12.89
N GLU A 9 9.87 28.84 -13.93
CA GLU A 9 10.07 29.43 -15.24
C GLU A 9 8.81 29.44 -16.11
N GLY A 10 7.70 28.86 -15.62
CA GLY A 10 6.44 28.76 -16.33
C GLY A 10 6.32 27.58 -17.30
N GLU A 11 7.29 26.65 -17.28
CA GLU A 11 7.22 25.45 -18.11
C GLU A 11 6.16 24.49 -17.57
N LEU A 12 5.29 23.99 -18.46
CA LEU A 12 4.30 22.98 -18.11
C LEU A 12 4.91 21.58 -18.20
N LEU A 13 4.90 20.85 -17.09
CA LEU A 13 5.28 19.44 -17.02
C LEU A 13 4.02 18.56 -16.86
N PRO A 14 3.51 17.91 -17.93
CA PRO A 14 2.26 17.15 -17.86
C PRO A 14 2.34 15.91 -16.95
N PHE A 15 3.52 15.27 -16.87
CA PHE A 15 3.73 14.00 -16.18
C PHE A 15 4.97 14.07 -15.27
N HIS A 16 5.06 15.11 -14.43
CA HIS A 16 6.17 15.21 -13.49
C HIS A 16 6.11 14.10 -12.45
N GLN A 17 7.25 13.47 -12.18
CA GLN A 17 7.38 12.39 -11.23
C GLN A 17 7.93 12.94 -9.92
N PHE A 18 7.09 12.93 -8.89
CA PHE A 18 7.47 13.23 -7.52
C PHE A 18 7.81 11.91 -6.82
N ASP A 19 9.00 11.84 -6.23
CA ASP A 19 9.38 10.69 -5.40
C ASP A 19 8.49 10.62 -4.14
N MET A 20 8.28 9.41 -3.62
CA MET A 20 7.52 9.19 -2.40
C MET A 20 8.33 8.29 -1.49
N ASP A 21 8.91 8.88 -0.44
CA ASP A 21 9.78 8.15 0.48
C ASP A 21 9.00 7.07 1.26
N VAL A 22 9.49 5.84 1.19
CA VAL A 22 8.97 4.68 1.93
C VAL A 22 10.00 4.15 2.93
N GLY A 23 10.96 5.01 3.29
CA GLY A 23 12.02 4.74 4.27
C GLY A 23 13.39 4.49 3.64
N TYR A 24 13.70 5.13 2.51
CA TYR A 24 14.98 5.01 1.80
C TYR A 24 16.16 5.41 2.70
N ASP A 25 16.06 6.54 3.39
CA ASP A 25 17.13 7.06 4.25
C ASP A 25 17.44 6.14 5.45
N GLN A 26 16.45 5.36 5.90
CA GLN A 26 16.58 4.39 6.97
C GLN A 26 16.79 2.96 6.45
N GLY A 27 16.70 2.79 5.13
CA GLY A 27 16.79 1.50 4.44
C GLY A 27 15.65 0.53 4.71
N LEU A 28 14.48 1.04 5.11
CA LEU A 28 13.23 0.28 5.36
C LEU A 28 12.49 -0.10 4.06
N ASP A 29 12.85 0.54 2.95
CA ASP A 29 12.43 0.22 1.59
C ASP A 29 12.91 -1.17 1.13
N ARG A 30 13.97 -1.69 1.75
CA ARG A 30 14.51 -3.03 1.50
C ARG A 30 13.78 -4.05 2.37
N VAL A 31 12.79 -4.70 1.78
CA VAL A 31 11.85 -5.58 2.47
C VAL A 31 12.17 -7.06 2.28
N PHE A 32 11.90 -7.87 3.31
CA PHE A 32 11.92 -9.33 3.22
C PHE A 32 10.50 -9.87 3.08
N VAL A 33 10.11 -10.25 1.87
CA VAL A 33 8.71 -10.53 1.50
C VAL A 33 8.37 -12.03 1.64
N ILE A 34 8.25 -12.53 2.86
CA ILE A 34 7.74 -13.90 3.13
C ILE A 34 6.20 -13.91 3.20
N TRP A 35 5.63 -12.84 3.75
CA TRP A 35 4.21 -12.66 4.01
C TRP A 35 3.75 -11.34 3.38
N PRO A 36 2.42 -11.12 3.23
CA PRO A 36 1.93 -9.80 2.86
C PRO A 36 2.50 -8.74 3.81
N ILE A 37 3.09 -7.70 3.23
CA ILE A 37 3.64 -6.57 3.96
C ILE A 37 2.84 -5.32 3.61
N THR A 38 2.86 -4.37 4.53
CA THR A 38 2.34 -3.03 4.30
C THR A 38 3.53 -2.10 4.10
N ILE A 39 3.50 -1.33 3.02
CA ILE A 39 4.47 -0.25 2.76
C ILE A 39 3.84 1.06 3.19
N CYS A 40 4.59 1.86 3.92
CA CYS A 40 4.12 3.12 4.47
C CYS A 40 4.92 4.27 3.90
N HIS A 41 4.22 5.26 3.34
CA HIS A 41 4.77 6.56 3.04
C HIS A 41 4.31 7.53 4.14
N GLU A 42 5.25 8.17 4.82
CA GLU A 42 4.93 9.21 5.78
C GLU A 42 4.61 10.52 5.06
N ILE A 43 3.51 11.16 5.44
CA ILE A 43 3.06 12.41 4.82
C ILE A 43 3.56 13.56 5.69
N ASP A 44 4.77 13.97 5.40
CA ASP A 44 5.45 15.13 5.99
C ASP A 44 5.45 16.33 5.04
N GLU A 45 6.13 17.42 5.41
CA GLU A 45 6.25 18.64 4.59
C GLU A 45 6.92 18.44 3.22
N ARG A 46 7.61 17.32 3.02
CA ARG A 46 8.29 16.95 1.76
C ARG A 46 7.42 16.07 0.88
N SER A 47 6.42 15.41 1.48
CA SER A 47 5.47 14.57 0.77
C SER A 47 4.69 15.37 -0.28
N PRO A 48 4.54 14.83 -1.51
CA PRO A 48 3.73 15.50 -2.53
C PRO A 48 2.21 15.41 -2.24
N LEU A 49 1.83 14.71 -1.17
CA LEU A 49 0.48 14.63 -0.64
C LEU A 49 0.22 15.60 0.53
N TRP A 50 1.25 16.33 1.00
CA TRP A 50 1.17 17.21 2.18
C TRP A 50 0.01 18.21 2.15
N GLU A 51 -0.29 18.76 0.98
CA GLU A 51 -1.36 19.76 0.87
C GLU A 51 -2.75 19.15 0.66
N ILE A 52 -2.86 17.86 0.38
CA ILE A 52 -4.12 17.21 -0.03
C ILE A 52 -4.93 16.77 1.21
N GLY A 53 -6.11 17.35 1.41
CA GLY A 53 -7.08 16.90 2.40
C GLY A 53 -8.03 15.80 1.89
N ALA A 54 -8.87 15.29 2.79
CA ALA A 54 -9.85 14.23 2.48
C ALA A 54 -10.84 14.65 1.38
N GLU A 55 -11.32 15.89 1.43
CA GLU A 55 -12.24 16.42 0.42
C GLU A 55 -11.52 16.72 -0.91
N ASP A 56 -10.28 17.19 -0.84
CA ASP A 56 -9.46 17.48 -2.03
C ASP A 56 -9.16 16.21 -2.82
N LEU A 57 -8.94 15.09 -2.12
CA LEU A 57 -8.61 13.78 -2.71
C LEU A 57 -9.63 13.35 -3.78
N LYS A 58 -10.92 13.66 -3.59
CA LYS A 58 -12.00 13.32 -4.54
C LYS A 58 -11.85 14.01 -5.90
N SER A 59 -11.23 15.18 -5.91
CA SER A 59 -11.02 16.00 -7.12
C SER A 59 -9.56 16.04 -7.59
N ALA A 60 -8.67 15.43 -6.81
CA ALA A 60 -7.25 15.41 -7.08
C ALA A 60 -6.93 14.70 -8.40
N LYS A 61 -5.84 15.13 -9.04
CA LYS A 61 -5.37 14.59 -10.32
C LYS A 61 -3.91 14.19 -10.18
N PHE A 62 -3.68 12.94 -9.82
CA PHE A 62 -2.37 12.32 -9.76
C PHE A 62 -2.52 10.81 -9.91
N GLU A 63 -1.41 10.10 -10.08
CA GLU A 63 -1.36 8.64 -10.03
C GLU A 63 -0.16 8.23 -9.17
N ILE A 64 -0.35 7.32 -8.21
CA ILE A 64 0.75 6.75 -7.44
C ILE A 64 1.17 5.47 -8.13
N ILE A 65 2.42 5.41 -8.60
CA ILE A 65 3.01 4.19 -9.13
C ILE A 65 3.77 3.50 -8.00
N ALA A 66 3.45 2.25 -7.72
CA ALA A 66 4.19 1.41 -6.79
C ALA A 66 5.02 0.40 -7.57
N ILE A 67 6.29 0.29 -7.20
CA ILE A 67 7.27 -0.56 -7.86
C ILE A 67 7.91 -1.46 -6.80
N LEU A 68 7.93 -2.76 -7.05
CA LEU A 68 8.72 -3.71 -6.28
C LEU A 68 9.77 -4.32 -7.20
N GLU A 69 11.03 -4.19 -6.81
CA GLU A 69 12.17 -4.78 -7.48
C GLU A 69 12.76 -5.90 -6.62
N GLY A 70 13.17 -6.99 -7.26
CA GLY A 70 13.80 -8.11 -6.57
C GLY A 70 14.60 -8.98 -7.52
N VAL A 71 15.48 -9.79 -6.98
CA VAL A 71 16.24 -10.79 -7.75
C VAL A 71 15.59 -12.15 -7.56
N VAL A 72 15.36 -12.85 -8.66
CA VAL A 72 14.89 -14.24 -8.63
C VAL A 72 16.10 -15.14 -8.49
N GLU A 73 16.32 -15.71 -7.31
CA GLU A 73 17.54 -16.48 -6.99
C GLU A 73 17.82 -17.62 -7.99
N SER A 74 16.77 -18.28 -8.50
CA SER A 74 16.90 -19.41 -9.42
C SER A 74 17.41 -19.03 -10.82
N VAL A 75 17.21 -17.78 -11.26
CA VAL A 75 17.56 -17.30 -12.61
C VAL A 75 18.67 -16.26 -12.56
N GLY A 76 18.91 -15.62 -11.41
CA GLY A 76 19.87 -14.54 -11.24
C GLY A 76 19.46 -13.24 -11.95
N SER A 77 18.24 -13.16 -12.47
CA SER A 77 17.70 -11.98 -13.14
C SER A 77 16.90 -11.10 -12.17
N THR A 78 16.94 -9.79 -12.42
CA THR A 78 16.10 -8.81 -11.72
C THR A 78 14.69 -8.83 -12.30
N THR A 79 13.69 -8.88 -11.42
CA THR A 79 12.26 -8.75 -11.76
C THR A 79 11.71 -7.48 -11.15
N GLN A 80 10.79 -6.84 -11.86
CA GLN A 80 10.09 -5.66 -11.40
C GLN A 80 8.58 -5.88 -11.53
N ALA A 81 7.86 -5.78 -10.42
CA ALA A 81 6.41 -5.70 -10.40
C ALA A 81 6.00 -4.23 -10.28
N ARG A 82 4.99 -3.81 -11.06
CA ARG A 82 4.46 -2.45 -11.04
C ARG A 82 2.94 -2.49 -10.90
N THR A 83 2.41 -1.57 -10.11
CA THR A 83 0.98 -1.30 -10.00
C THR A 83 0.77 0.20 -9.82
N SER A 84 -0.47 0.67 -9.96
CA SER A 84 -0.78 2.08 -9.76
C SER A 84 -2.10 2.28 -9.05
N TYR A 85 -2.21 3.45 -8.42
CA TYR A 85 -3.38 3.89 -7.66
C TYR A 85 -3.81 5.29 -8.10
N LEU A 86 -5.07 5.40 -8.51
CA LEU A 86 -5.76 6.67 -8.72
C LEU A 86 -6.26 7.23 -7.38
N PRO A 87 -6.55 8.54 -7.29
CA PRO A 87 -7.03 9.16 -6.06
C PRO A 87 -8.34 8.52 -5.55
N SER A 88 -9.19 8.03 -6.47
CA SER A 88 -10.43 7.32 -6.15
C SER A 88 -10.22 5.95 -5.51
N GLU A 89 -9.02 5.37 -5.61
CA GLU A 89 -8.66 4.07 -5.02
C GLU A 89 -8.00 4.23 -3.64
N ILE A 90 -7.70 5.47 -3.24
CA ILE A 90 -7.12 5.79 -1.94
C ILE A 90 -8.25 5.97 -0.92
N LEU A 91 -8.28 5.08 0.07
CA LEU A 91 -9.30 5.08 1.11
C LEU A 91 -8.86 5.92 2.31
N TRP A 92 -9.30 7.18 2.36
CA TRP A 92 -9.00 8.06 3.50
C TRP A 92 -9.63 7.54 4.80
N GLY A 93 -8.85 7.52 5.89
CA GLY A 93 -9.34 7.11 7.22
C GLY A 93 -9.58 5.61 7.40
N HIS A 94 -9.13 4.77 6.46
CA HIS A 94 -9.17 3.32 6.58
C HIS A 94 -7.85 2.73 7.06
N ARG A 95 -7.88 1.49 7.54
CA ARG A 95 -6.67 0.68 7.79
C ARG A 95 -6.85 -0.72 7.22
N LEU A 96 -5.76 -1.34 6.80
CA LEU A 96 -5.76 -2.75 6.46
C LEU A 96 -6.12 -3.61 7.69
N GLU A 97 -7.00 -4.58 7.50
CA GLU A 97 -7.22 -5.60 8.52
C GLU A 97 -6.04 -6.57 8.57
N ASN A 98 -5.57 -6.88 9.79
CA ASN A 98 -4.48 -7.82 10.00
C ASN A 98 -4.90 -9.23 9.56
N SER A 99 -4.40 -9.65 8.40
CA SER A 99 -4.71 -10.98 7.83
C SER A 99 -4.08 -12.15 8.59
N VAL A 100 -3.09 -11.89 9.46
CA VAL A 100 -2.45 -12.92 10.30
C VAL A 100 -3.28 -13.13 11.57
N ALA A 101 -4.31 -13.97 11.47
CA ALA A 101 -4.98 -14.47 12.67
C ALA A 101 -3.99 -15.36 13.44
N PRO A 102 -3.79 -15.16 14.76
CA PRO A 102 -2.99 -16.09 15.55
C PRO A 102 -3.59 -17.48 15.42
N GLN A 103 -2.75 -18.45 15.05
CA GLN A 103 -3.18 -19.85 14.96
C GLN A 103 -3.57 -20.30 16.36
N ARG A 104 -4.87 -20.29 16.66
CA ARG A 104 -5.41 -20.88 17.90
C ARG A 104 -4.90 -22.31 17.95
N GLN A 105 -4.00 -22.59 18.89
CA GLN A 105 -3.60 -23.95 19.22
C GLN A 105 -4.89 -24.68 19.57
N ARG A 106 -5.35 -25.58 18.70
CA ARG A 106 -6.55 -26.36 18.96
C ARG A 106 -6.19 -27.33 20.06
N ASP A 107 -6.74 -27.13 21.25
CA ASP A 107 -6.84 -28.19 22.24
C ASP A 107 -7.51 -29.39 21.57
N GLY A 108 -6.83 -30.54 21.66
CA GLY A 108 -7.13 -31.74 20.91
C GLY A 108 -8.54 -32.26 21.19
N LYS A 109 -9.48 -31.99 20.27
CA LYS A 109 -10.64 -32.87 20.09
C LYS A 109 -11.12 -32.87 18.65
N THR A 110 -10.79 -33.96 17.96
CA THR A 110 -11.12 -34.26 16.57
C THR A 110 -12.63 -34.36 16.37
N ARG A 111 -13.16 -33.63 15.39
CA ARG A 111 -14.28 -34.11 14.57
C ARG A 111 -13.93 -33.88 13.10
N LYS A 112 -13.91 -34.97 12.32
CA LYS A 112 -13.72 -34.95 10.87
C LYS A 112 -14.91 -34.23 10.22
N SER A 113 -14.63 -33.23 9.39
CA SER A 113 -15.53 -32.73 8.35
C SER A 113 -14.70 -32.39 7.11
N GLU A 114 -15.25 -32.78 5.96
CA GLU A 114 -14.68 -32.87 4.61
C GLU A 114 -13.99 -31.61 4.03
N PRO A 115 -13.16 -31.77 2.97
CA PRO A 115 -12.33 -30.71 2.45
C PRO A 115 -13.12 -29.72 1.58
N GLY A 116 -13.41 -28.54 2.14
CA GLY A 116 -13.82 -27.35 1.39
C GLY A 116 -12.63 -26.41 1.19
N SER A 117 -11.63 -26.87 0.43
CA SER A 117 -10.42 -26.13 0.10
C SER A 117 -10.66 -25.28 -1.15
N HIS A 118 -10.90 -23.98 -0.96
CA HIS A 118 -10.44 -22.84 -1.79
C HIS A 118 -11.25 -21.57 -1.48
N GLU A 119 -12.58 -21.66 -1.30
CA GLU A 119 -13.46 -20.50 -1.10
C GLU A 119 -13.24 -19.74 0.24
N ARG A 120 -12.67 -20.39 1.25
CA ARG A 120 -12.55 -19.79 2.59
C ARG A 120 -11.38 -18.80 2.71
N LEU A 121 -10.37 -18.92 1.85
CA LEU A 121 -9.23 -17.99 1.85
C LEU A 121 -9.57 -16.69 1.13
N GLU A 122 -10.41 -16.74 0.08
CA GLU A 122 -10.81 -15.55 -0.67
C GLU A 122 -11.65 -14.57 0.17
N ARG A 123 -12.48 -15.08 1.09
CA ARG A 123 -13.37 -14.26 1.93
C ARG A 123 -12.66 -13.44 3.03
N LYS A 124 -11.40 -13.73 3.36
CA LYS A 124 -10.64 -12.99 4.37
C LYS A 124 -9.76 -11.87 3.79
N MET A 125 -9.74 -11.70 2.47
CA MET A 125 -8.77 -10.86 1.77
C MET A 125 -9.24 -9.41 1.52
N LYS A 126 -10.39 -8.97 2.05
CA LYS A 126 -11.06 -7.78 1.51
C LYS A 126 -11.88 -6.96 2.49
N THR A 127 -11.44 -6.86 3.74
CA THR A 127 -12.15 -6.06 4.75
C THR A 127 -11.26 -4.92 5.21
N TRP A 128 -11.71 -3.70 4.91
CA TRP A 128 -11.14 -2.45 5.40
C TRP A 128 -11.94 -2.04 6.62
N GLU A 129 -11.27 -1.69 7.71
CA GLU A 129 -11.93 -1.10 8.88
C GLU A 129 -11.72 0.41 8.89
N VAL A 130 -12.70 1.14 9.41
CA VAL A 130 -12.60 2.58 9.65
C VAL A 130 -11.70 2.80 10.87
N ALA A 131 -10.71 3.69 10.76
CA ALA A 131 -9.83 4.00 11.87
C ALA A 131 -10.63 4.65 13.04
N PRO A 132 -10.32 4.30 14.31
CA PRO A 132 -11.13 4.70 15.47
C PRO A 132 -11.09 6.20 15.82
N SER A 133 -10.31 7.03 15.12
CA SER A 133 -10.25 8.48 15.34
C SER A 133 -9.89 9.24 14.06
N GLU A 134 -10.55 10.38 13.82
CA GLU A 134 -10.10 11.34 12.81
C GLU A 134 -8.69 11.87 13.16
N PRO A 135 -7.83 12.13 12.17
CA PRO A 135 -6.52 12.74 12.41
C PRO A 135 -6.68 14.13 13.04
N LYS A 136 -5.83 14.49 14.01
CA LYS A 136 -5.85 15.83 14.62
C LYS A 136 -5.51 16.90 13.57
N ALA A 137 -6.03 18.12 13.71
CA ALA A 137 -5.69 19.24 12.82
C ALA A 137 -4.17 19.47 12.80
N GLY A 138 -3.54 19.21 11.65
CA GLY A 138 -2.08 19.22 11.46
C GLY A 138 -1.45 17.84 11.25
N GLU A 139 -2.12 16.75 11.64
CA GLU A 139 -1.81 15.39 11.21
C GLU A 139 -2.64 15.08 9.95
N LYS A 140 -2.12 15.35 8.75
CA LYS A 140 -2.76 14.88 7.52
C LYS A 140 -2.43 13.40 7.30
N ARG A 141 -2.93 12.55 8.18
CA ARG A 141 -2.93 11.10 7.97
C ARG A 141 -4.04 10.79 6.96
N ILE A 142 -3.71 10.90 5.67
CA ILE A 142 -4.34 10.00 4.70
C ILE A 142 -3.99 8.63 5.24
N ALA A 143 -4.96 7.94 5.83
CA ALA A 143 -4.89 6.54 6.27
C ALA A 143 -3.46 5.99 6.17
N GLY A 144 -2.70 6.10 7.27
CA GLY A 144 -1.40 5.45 7.35
C GLY A 144 -1.57 4.05 6.79
N ASP A 145 -0.73 3.71 5.82
CA ASP A 145 -0.88 2.61 4.86
C ASP A 145 -1.52 3.07 3.53
N VAL A 146 -0.70 3.63 2.61
CA VAL A 146 -0.95 3.36 1.18
C VAL A 146 -0.72 1.87 1.03
N ALA A 147 -1.76 1.12 1.35
CA ALA A 147 -1.80 -0.31 1.27
C ALA A 147 -1.63 -0.69 -0.19
N VAL A 148 -0.39 -0.97 -0.57
CA VAL A 148 -0.10 -1.66 -1.82
C VAL A 148 -0.85 -2.98 -1.71
N GLN A 149 -1.99 -3.07 -2.38
CA GLN A 149 -2.78 -4.28 -2.48
C GLN A 149 -1.85 -5.39 -2.97
N LYS A 150 -1.48 -6.26 -2.03
CA LYS A 150 -0.93 -7.61 -2.19
C LYS A 150 -0.25 -7.84 -3.54
N ILE A 151 1.08 -7.71 -3.58
CA ILE A 151 1.85 -8.34 -4.64
C ILE A 151 1.82 -9.85 -4.36
N GLU A 152 0.92 -10.57 -5.02
CA GLU A 152 1.02 -12.02 -5.11
C GLU A 152 2.21 -12.37 -6.01
N ALA A 153 3.34 -12.74 -5.41
CA ALA A 153 4.32 -13.59 -6.07
C ALA A 153 3.69 -14.99 -6.25
N LYS A 154 2.72 -15.12 -7.16
CA LYS A 154 2.25 -16.41 -7.64
C LYS A 154 3.33 -16.91 -8.60
N HIS A 155 4.19 -17.80 -8.10
CA HIS A 155 5.32 -18.46 -8.78
C HIS A 155 6.64 -17.68 -8.76
N LEU A 156 7.24 -17.58 -7.57
CA LEU A 156 8.68 -17.81 -7.45
C LEU A 156 8.90 -19.30 -7.16
#